data_AF-A0AAJ1LBA2-F1
#
_entry.id   AF-A0AAJ1LBA2-F1
#
_cell.length_a   1.000
_cell.length_b   1.000
_cell.length_c   1.000
_cell.angle_alpha   90.00
_cell.angle_beta   90.00
_cell.angle_gamma   90.00
#
_symmetry.space_group_name_H-M   'P 1'
#
loop_
_entity.id
_entity.type
_entity.pdbx_description
1 polymer ?
#
loop_
_entity_poly.entity_id
_entity_poly.type
_entity_poly.pdbx_seq_one_letter_code
_entity_poly.pdbx_strand_id
1 'polypeptide(L)'
;MKRLLPIILIIILFNSCVSTNFETQQNIEQNQIQDDLSLINLNSYNDNVYVGVSNPYSTKEKMLEVAIINVAKDILIDEYLVLKKSIISENKSNLGYTYFDTNELFVYKDENLAEIINSLEILKIYFSDESGCIVIAKDTRVKGSARIYKPILDEDGVPTWVKQRPQIDGYIVGVGSTLGYRLIGDSLLAADHEAIYDISSQYGNLTSYLQNYFVLKQTDFSAYSQEGKIHKELAVVEGIQNIDYWYDKENNMFYSLIIMKDDRSSK
;
A
#
# COMPACT_ATOMS: atom_id res chain seq x y z
N MET A 1 -69.63 33.37 -37.63
CA MET A 1 -68.85 34.64 -37.67
C MET A 1 -68.27 34.90 -36.29
N LYS A 2 -66.92 34.99 -36.24
CA LYS A 2 -66.08 35.73 -35.28
C LYS A 2 -66.45 35.69 -33.79
N ARG A 3 -65.63 34.97 -33.00
CA ARG A 3 -64.90 35.58 -31.86
C ARG A 3 -63.51 34.96 -31.74
N LEU A 4 -62.51 35.76 -32.09
CA LEU A 4 -61.10 35.62 -31.76
C LEU A 4 -60.89 36.33 -30.43
N LEU A 5 -60.26 35.67 -29.46
CA LEU A 5 -59.46 36.33 -28.42
C LEU A 5 -58.33 35.37 -28.03
N PRO A 6 -57.04 35.76 -28.16
CA PRO A 6 -55.92 34.92 -27.78
C PRO A 6 -55.56 35.19 -26.31
N ILE A 7 -55.44 34.13 -25.51
CA ILE A 7 -54.76 34.19 -24.21
C ILE A 7 -53.44 33.45 -24.36
N ILE A 8 -52.38 34.24 -24.19
CA ILE A 8 -51.00 33.86 -23.99
C ILE A 8 -50.90 32.92 -22.78
N LEU A 9 -50.32 31.74 -22.94
CA LEU A 9 -49.64 31.08 -21.82
C LEU A 9 -48.33 30.45 -22.28
N ILE A 10 -47.27 31.09 -21.79
CA ILE A 10 -45.87 30.71 -21.79
C ILE A 10 -45.75 29.29 -21.18
N ILE A 11 -45.23 28.32 -21.93
CA ILE A 11 -44.69 27.09 -21.34
C ILE A 11 -43.17 27.27 -21.24
N ILE A 12 -42.78 27.41 -19.98
CA ILE A 12 -41.43 27.56 -19.47
C ILE A 12 -40.60 26.30 -19.75
N LEU A 13 -39.36 26.55 -20.15
CA LEU A 13 -38.22 25.65 -20.19
C LEU A 13 -38.11 24.81 -18.90
N PHE A 14 -38.22 23.49 -19.02
CA PHE A 14 -37.56 22.57 -18.08
C PHE A 14 -36.29 22.03 -18.73
N ASN A 15 -35.23 22.84 -18.67
CA ASN A 15 -33.86 22.32 -18.61
C ASN A 15 -33.66 21.78 -17.19
N SER A 16 -34.13 20.56 -16.93
CA SER A 16 -33.69 19.79 -15.78
C SER A 16 -32.29 19.28 -16.12
N CYS A 17 -31.27 20.06 -15.77
CA CYS A 17 -29.91 19.55 -15.69
C CYS A 17 -29.93 18.40 -14.68
N VAL A 18 -29.69 17.19 -15.17
CA VAL A 18 -29.67 15.94 -14.41
C VAL A 18 -28.46 15.99 -13.49
N SER A 19 -28.65 16.48 -12.26
CA SER A 19 -27.73 16.32 -11.14
C SER A 19 -28.00 15.01 -10.41
N THR A 20 -28.22 13.91 -11.16
CA THR A 20 -28.24 12.60 -10.53
C THR A 20 -26.81 12.22 -10.15
N ASN A 21 -26.58 12.20 -8.85
CA ASN A 21 -25.97 11.07 -8.17
C ASN A 21 -24.44 10.95 -8.17
N PHE A 22 -23.72 12.06 -8.01
CA PHE A 22 -22.30 11.97 -7.62
C PHE A 22 -22.13 11.26 -6.26
N GLU A 23 -22.95 11.60 -5.26
CA GLU A 23 -22.94 10.93 -3.95
C GLU A 23 -23.34 9.44 -4.05
N THR A 24 -24.27 9.08 -4.93
CA THR A 24 -24.66 7.66 -5.08
C THR A 24 -23.58 6.86 -5.79
N GLN A 25 -22.88 7.43 -6.78
CA GLN A 25 -21.76 6.76 -7.44
C GLN A 25 -20.58 6.56 -6.47
N GLN A 26 -20.23 7.58 -5.68
CA GLN A 26 -19.21 7.44 -4.65
C GLN A 26 -19.57 6.38 -3.60
N ASN A 27 -20.82 6.34 -3.15
CA ASN A 27 -21.27 5.30 -2.21
C ASN A 27 -21.22 3.88 -2.83
N ILE A 28 -21.50 3.72 -4.13
CA ILE A 28 -21.40 2.43 -4.81
C ILE A 28 -19.93 1.99 -4.90
N GLU A 29 -19.04 2.88 -5.33
CA GLU A 29 -17.59 2.63 -5.42
C GLU A 29 -17.02 2.25 -4.04
N GLN A 30 -17.36 2.99 -2.99
CA GLN A 30 -16.89 2.71 -1.63
C GLN A 30 -17.37 1.38 -1.06
N ASN A 31 -18.61 0.98 -1.35
CA ASN A 31 -19.11 -0.34 -0.94
C ASN A 31 -18.43 -1.47 -1.71
N GLN A 32 -18.16 -1.27 -2.99
CA GLN A 32 -17.44 -2.25 -3.81
C GLN A 32 -15.97 -2.40 -3.38
N ILE A 33 -15.31 -1.32 -2.97
CA ILE A 33 -13.98 -1.38 -2.33
C ILE A 33 -14.02 -2.25 -1.08
N GLN A 34 -15.01 -2.06 -0.21
CA GLN A 34 -15.14 -2.85 1.01
C GLN A 34 -15.36 -4.33 0.71
N ASP A 35 -16.19 -4.64 -0.29
CA ASP A 35 -16.44 -6.00 -0.74
C ASP A 35 -15.16 -6.64 -1.30
N ASP A 36 -14.42 -5.91 -2.13
CA ASP A 36 -13.15 -6.38 -2.70
C ASP A 36 -12.08 -6.61 -1.62
N LEU A 37 -12.03 -5.78 -0.57
CA LEU A 37 -11.15 -5.98 0.58
C LEU A 37 -11.54 -7.19 1.43
N SER A 38 -12.82 -7.57 1.44
CA SER A 38 -13.22 -8.83 2.08
C SER A 38 -12.67 -10.04 1.33
N LEU A 39 -12.44 -9.92 0.01
CA LEU A 39 -11.88 -10.99 -0.82
C LEU A 39 -10.38 -11.17 -0.61
N ILE A 40 -9.64 -10.12 -0.22
CA ILE A 40 -8.22 -10.23 0.08
C ILE A 40 -7.95 -10.70 1.52
N ASN A 41 -8.99 -10.89 2.33
CA ASN A 41 -8.83 -11.38 3.69
C ASN A 41 -8.39 -12.85 3.73
N LEU A 42 -7.18 -13.09 4.23
CA LEU A 42 -6.56 -14.41 4.26
C LEU A 42 -6.72 -15.17 5.59
N ASN A 43 -7.52 -14.66 6.54
CA ASN A 43 -7.62 -15.21 7.91
C ASN A 43 -8.10 -16.67 8.00
N SER A 44 -8.78 -17.14 6.96
CA SER A 44 -9.26 -18.53 6.86
C SER A 44 -8.24 -19.49 6.23
N TYR A 45 -7.13 -18.98 5.70
CA TYR A 45 -6.08 -19.76 5.07
C TYR A 45 -4.85 -19.88 5.96
N ASN A 46 -3.99 -20.85 5.64
CA ASN A 46 -2.66 -20.97 6.25
C ASN A 46 -1.75 -19.80 5.84
N ASP A 47 -0.63 -19.65 6.54
CA ASP A 47 0.40 -18.63 6.29
C ASP A 47 1.09 -18.74 4.92
N ASN A 48 1.13 -19.92 4.30
CA ASN A 48 1.67 -20.12 2.94
C ASN A 48 0.70 -19.77 1.80
N VAL A 49 -0.39 -19.08 2.11
CA VAL A 49 -1.35 -18.57 1.13
C VAL A 49 -1.18 -17.07 1.05
N TYR A 50 -1.14 -16.55 -0.17
CA TYR A 50 -0.87 -15.16 -0.49
C TYR A 50 -1.96 -14.63 -1.42
N VAL A 51 -2.08 -13.31 -1.47
CA VAL A 51 -3.02 -12.61 -2.33
C VAL A 51 -2.24 -11.69 -3.26
N GLY A 52 -2.60 -11.69 -4.54
CA GLY A 52 -2.07 -10.75 -5.50
C GLY A 52 -3.20 -9.94 -6.11
N VAL A 53 -3.05 -8.62 -6.11
CA VAL A 53 -4.01 -7.70 -6.70
C VAL A 53 -3.37 -7.03 -7.91
N SER A 54 -4.08 -7.00 -9.04
CA SER A 54 -3.69 -6.21 -10.21
C SER A 54 -4.70 -5.10 -10.44
N ASN A 55 -4.24 -3.90 -10.74
CA ASN A 55 -5.13 -2.83 -11.21
C ASN A 55 -5.91 -3.24 -12.48
N PRO A 56 -7.03 -2.58 -12.79
CA PRO A 56 -7.75 -2.79 -14.04
C PRO A 56 -6.87 -2.60 -15.29
N TYR A 57 -6.89 -3.59 -16.18
CA TYR A 57 -6.25 -3.54 -17.50
C TYR A 57 -7.28 -3.74 -18.61
N SER A 58 -6.88 -3.48 -19.86
CA SER A 58 -7.73 -3.68 -21.03
C SER A 58 -8.14 -5.14 -21.27
N THR A 59 -7.43 -6.11 -20.70
CA THR A 59 -7.74 -7.54 -20.86
C THR A 59 -7.69 -8.28 -19.51
N LYS A 60 -8.55 -9.29 -19.36
CA LYS A 60 -8.59 -10.14 -18.16
C LYS A 60 -7.33 -10.97 -18.01
N GLU A 61 -6.76 -11.40 -19.14
CA GLU A 61 -5.49 -12.12 -19.20
C GLU A 61 -4.38 -11.27 -18.59
N LYS A 62 -4.32 -9.98 -18.93
CA LYS A 62 -3.27 -9.11 -18.40
C LYS A 62 -3.43 -8.85 -16.90
N MET A 63 -4.66 -8.66 -16.45
CA MET A 63 -4.96 -8.53 -15.01
C MET A 63 -4.51 -9.79 -14.26
N LEU A 64 -4.90 -10.97 -14.75
CA LEU A 64 -4.52 -12.25 -14.14
C LEU A 64 -3.00 -12.45 -14.09
N GLU A 65 -2.28 -12.17 -15.18
CA GLU A 65 -0.81 -12.24 -15.21
C GLU A 65 -0.17 -11.37 -14.14
N VAL A 66 -0.61 -10.11 -14.03
CA VAL A 66 -0.06 -9.15 -13.07
C VAL A 66 -0.38 -9.58 -11.63
N ALA A 67 -1.60 -10.07 -11.38
CA ALA A 67 -2.00 -10.56 -10.06
C ALA A 67 -1.16 -11.77 -9.63
N ILE A 68 -0.89 -12.73 -10.53
CA ILE A 68 0.01 -13.87 -10.27
C ILE A 68 1.44 -13.40 -9.98
N ILE A 69 1.95 -12.44 -10.76
CA ILE A 69 3.27 -11.85 -10.51
C ILE A 69 3.31 -11.19 -9.13
N ASN A 70 2.25 -10.50 -8.73
CA ASN A 70 2.20 -9.83 -7.42
C ASN A 70 2.12 -10.84 -6.26
N VAL A 71 1.42 -11.97 -6.41
CA VAL A 71 1.53 -13.09 -5.45
C VAL A 71 2.99 -13.52 -5.29
N ALA A 72 3.70 -13.73 -6.40
CA ALA A 72 5.07 -14.20 -6.36
C ALA A 72 6.03 -13.17 -5.75
N LYS A 73 5.76 -11.87 -5.93
CA LYS A 73 6.51 -10.79 -5.27
C LYS A 73 6.29 -10.77 -3.77
N ASP A 74 5.07 -10.97 -3.29
CA ASP A 74 4.79 -11.04 -1.85
C ASP A 74 5.55 -12.20 -1.20
N ILE A 75 5.62 -13.36 -1.87
CA ILE A 75 6.44 -14.48 -1.42
C ILE A 75 7.93 -14.10 -1.37
N LEU A 76 8.44 -13.40 -2.38
CA LEU A 76 9.83 -12.93 -2.39
C LEU A 76 10.13 -11.93 -1.27
N ILE A 77 9.17 -11.05 -0.96
CA ILE A 77 9.27 -10.09 0.16
C ILE A 77 9.30 -10.82 1.49
N ASP A 78 8.46 -11.84 1.66
CA ASP A 78 8.45 -12.72 2.84
C ASP A 78 9.79 -13.45 3.01
N GLU A 79 10.36 -14.00 1.93
CA GLU A 79 11.66 -14.67 1.97
C GLU A 79 12.81 -13.69 2.27
N TYR A 80 12.82 -12.51 1.64
CA TYR A 80 13.96 -11.61 1.69
C TYR A 80 13.63 -10.17 1.23
N LEU A 81 13.86 -9.19 2.11
CA LEU A 81 13.75 -7.78 1.77
C LEU A 81 15.00 -7.00 2.20
N VAL A 82 15.52 -6.16 1.31
CA VAL A 82 16.47 -5.11 1.67
C VAL A 82 15.71 -3.81 1.84
N LEU A 83 15.70 -3.31 3.08
CA LEU A 83 15.24 -1.98 3.44
C LEU A 83 16.38 -1.00 3.23
N LYS A 84 16.18 -0.01 2.35
CA LYS A 84 17.10 1.12 2.19
C LYS A 84 16.37 2.41 2.50
N LYS A 85 16.86 3.16 3.47
CA LYS A 85 16.40 4.50 3.82
C LYS A 85 17.53 5.50 3.59
N SER A 86 17.26 6.62 2.95
CA SER A 86 18.24 7.68 2.72
C SER A 86 17.65 9.03 3.09
N ILE A 87 18.19 9.66 4.12
CA ILE A 87 17.85 11.02 4.55
C ILE A 87 18.86 11.98 3.94
N ILE A 88 18.38 12.94 3.15
CA ILE A 88 19.21 14.01 2.59
C ILE A 88 18.99 15.28 3.42
N SER A 89 20.08 15.80 3.99
CA SER A 89 20.10 17.08 4.72
C SER A 89 21.08 18.06 4.06
N GLU A 90 20.68 19.32 3.94
CA GLU A 90 21.54 20.42 3.47
C GLU A 90 21.73 21.41 4.62
N ASN A 91 22.96 21.83 4.85
CA ASN A 91 23.28 22.91 5.77
C ASN A 91 23.41 24.21 4.96
N LYS A 92 22.50 25.16 5.22
CA LYS A 92 22.62 26.53 4.72
C LYS A 92 23.17 27.39 5.85
N SER A 93 24.28 28.08 5.58
CA SER A 93 25.10 28.91 6.51
C SER A 93 24.31 29.92 7.37
N ASN A 94 23.06 30.17 7.05
CA ASN A 94 22.17 31.18 7.61
C ASN A 94 20.85 30.60 8.15
N LEU A 95 20.58 29.28 8.02
CA LEU A 95 19.32 28.63 8.43
C LEU A 95 19.52 27.31 9.20
N GLY A 96 20.74 26.78 9.30
CA GLY A 96 21.02 25.46 9.90
C GLY A 96 20.72 24.30 8.95
N TYR A 97 20.64 23.07 9.49
CA TYR A 97 20.27 21.90 8.71
C TYR A 97 18.80 21.97 8.30
N THR A 98 18.56 21.83 7.01
CA THR A 98 17.24 21.61 6.42
C THR A 98 17.21 20.18 5.90
N TYR A 99 16.13 19.44 6.16
CA TYR A 99 15.92 18.11 5.59
C TYR A 99 15.15 18.29 4.28
N PHE A 100 15.61 17.63 3.23
CA PHE A 100 15.08 17.86 1.87
C PHE A 100 14.33 16.66 1.33
N ASP A 101 14.74 15.44 1.69
CA ASP A 101 14.17 14.26 1.09
C ASP A 101 14.47 12.99 1.90
N THR A 102 13.50 12.08 1.91
CA THR A 102 13.61 10.71 2.42
C THR A 102 13.37 9.77 1.25
N ASN A 103 14.43 9.13 0.75
CA ASN A 103 14.33 8.14 -0.30
C ASN A 103 14.32 6.74 0.31
N GLU A 104 13.27 5.99 -0.01
CA GLU A 104 13.04 4.64 0.49
C GLU A 104 13.00 3.67 -0.69
N LEU A 105 13.77 2.59 -0.59
CA LEU A 105 13.81 1.56 -1.63
C LEU A 105 13.72 0.18 -0.99
N PHE A 106 12.65 -0.52 -1.34
CA PHE A 106 12.43 -1.93 -1.05
C PHE A 106 13.01 -2.77 -2.19
N VAL A 107 14.01 -3.61 -1.90
CA VAL A 107 14.61 -4.49 -2.90
C VAL A 107 14.44 -5.93 -2.47
N TYR A 108 13.69 -6.72 -3.24
CA TYR A 108 13.62 -8.17 -3.14
C TYR A 108 14.50 -8.81 -4.23
N LYS A 109 14.88 -10.07 -4.03
CA LYS A 109 15.66 -10.84 -5.03
C LYS A 109 14.69 -11.47 -6.03
N ASP A 110 14.77 -11.14 -7.30
CA ASP A 110 13.86 -11.67 -8.34
C ASP A 110 14.37 -12.95 -9.03
N GLU A 111 15.52 -13.46 -8.61
CA GLU A 111 16.19 -14.64 -9.18
C GLU A 111 15.28 -15.88 -9.24
N ASN A 112 14.39 -16.04 -8.26
CA ASN A 112 13.50 -17.20 -8.14
C ASN A 112 12.06 -16.93 -8.62
N LEU A 113 11.78 -15.75 -9.20
CA LEU A 113 10.40 -15.35 -9.55
C LEU A 113 9.69 -16.39 -10.44
N ALA A 114 10.39 -16.90 -11.46
CA ALA A 114 9.83 -17.90 -12.36
C ALA A 114 9.58 -19.25 -11.68
N GLU A 115 10.46 -19.67 -10.76
CA GLU A 115 10.28 -20.89 -9.97
C GLU A 115 9.04 -20.76 -9.07
N ILE A 116 8.90 -19.63 -8.39
CA ILE A 116 7.77 -19.33 -7.52
C ILE A 116 6.47 -19.37 -8.31
N ILE A 117 6.38 -18.66 -9.43
CA ILE A 117 5.18 -18.64 -10.26
C ILE A 117 4.78 -20.07 -10.68
N ASN A 118 5.76 -20.91 -11.03
CA ASN A 118 5.50 -22.31 -11.42
C ASN A 118 5.09 -23.21 -10.24
N SER A 119 5.37 -22.82 -9.00
CA SER A 119 4.97 -23.56 -7.80
C SER A 119 3.65 -23.08 -7.19
N LEU A 120 3.02 -22.04 -7.73
CA LEU A 120 1.75 -21.53 -7.20
C LEU A 120 0.57 -22.47 -7.52
N GLU A 121 -0.17 -22.86 -6.49
CA GLU A 121 -1.48 -23.46 -6.60
C GLU A 121 -2.55 -22.35 -6.50
N ILE A 122 -3.19 -22.01 -7.63
CA ILE A 122 -4.26 -21.00 -7.65
C ILE A 122 -5.51 -21.55 -6.95
N LEU A 123 -5.93 -20.88 -5.88
CA LEU A 123 -7.11 -21.27 -5.10
C LEU A 123 -8.37 -20.56 -5.60
N LYS A 124 -8.27 -19.25 -5.85
CA LYS A 124 -9.39 -18.41 -6.29
C LYS A 124 -8.91 -17.28 -7.20
N ILE A 125 -9.79 -16.88 -8.13
CA ILE A 125 -9.62 -15.74 -9.02
C ILE A 125 -10.91 -14.94 -9.00
N TYR A 126 -10.80 -13.63 -8.78
CA TYR A 126 -11.90 -12.68 -8.86
C TYR A 126 -11.54 -11.56 -9.83
N PHE A 127 -12.54 -11.09 -10.57
CA PHE A 127 -12.41 -9.92 -11.43
C PHE A 127 -13.36 -8.85 -10.92
N SER A 128 -12.86 -7.63 -10.80
CA SER A 128 -13.60 -6.44 -10.39
C SER A 128 -13.23 -5.31 -11.34
N ASP A 129 -14.22 -4.52 -11.75
CA ASP A 129 -13.95 -3.36 -12.61
C ASP A 129 -13.17 -2.27 -11.86
N GLU A 130 -13.28 -2.23 -10.53
CA GLU A 130 -12.58 -1.28 -9.65
C GLU A 130 -11.20 -1.81 -9.20
N SER A 131 -11.16 -3.04 -8.67
CA SER A 131 -9.92 -3.65 -8.16
C SER A 131 -9.09 -4.36 -9.22
N GLY A 132 -9.61 -4.56 -10.43
CA GLY A 132 -8.98 -5.33 -11.51
C GLY A 132 -9.08 -6.85 -11.29
N CYS A 133 -8.01 -7.50 -10.86
CA CYS A 133 -8.02 -8.94 -10.59
C CYS A 133 -7.37 -9.25 -9.24
N ILE A 134 -8.05 -10.11 -8.47
CA ILE A 134 -7.59 -10.62 -7.20
C ILE A 134 -7.34 -12.12 -7.37
N VAL A 135 -6.12 -12.56 -7.08
CA VAL A 135 -5.70 -13.96 -7.12
C VAL A 135 -5.32 -14.37 -5.70
N ILE A 136 -5.93 -15.45 -5.21
CA ILE A 136 -5.51 -16.11 -3.98
C ILE A 136 -4.80 -17.39 -4.40
N ALA A 137 -3.55 -17.54 -3.99
CA ALA A 137 -2.74 -18.69 -4.36
C ALA A 137 -1.86 -19.17 -3.21
N LYS A 138 -1.56 -20.46 -3.23
CA LYS A 138 -0.75 -21.14 -2.23
C LYS A 138 0.63 -21.42 -2.78
N ASP A 139 1.67 -21.09 -2.01
CA ASP A 139 3.01 -21.57 -2.29
C ASP A 139 3.14 -23.04 -1.88
N THR A 140 3.37 -23.91 -2.87
CA THR A 140 3.50 -25.35 -2.64
C THR A 140 4.91 -25.77 -2.21
N ARG A 141 5.91 -24.87 -2.28
CA ARG A 141 7.30 -25.15 -1.86
C ARG A 141 7.44 -25.23 -0.34
N VAL A 142 6.57 -24.52 0.38
CA VAL A 142 6.57 -24.45 1.85
C VAL A 142 5.31 -25.08 2.44
N LYS A 143 5.46 -25.71 3.61
CA LYS A 143 4.34 -26.29 4.33
C LYS A 143 3.63 -25.21 5.14
N GLY A 144 2.37 -24.95 4.82
CA GLY A 144 1.54 -24.01 5.57
C GLY A 144 1.29 -24.42 7.03
N SER A 145 1.31 -23.41 7.90
CA SER A 145 0.94 -23.46 9.30
C SER A 145 -0.20 -22.46 9.58
N ALA A 146 -0.72 -22.48 10.81
CA ALA A 146 -1.71 -21.49 11.23
C ALA A 146 -1.06 -20.10 11.23
N ARG A 147 -1.80 -19.09 10.74
CA ARG A 147 -1.34 -17.70 10.78
C ARG A 147 -1.06 -17.26 12.20
N ILE A 148 0.03 -16.49 12.34
CA ILE A 148 0.54 -15.97 13.61
C ILE A 148 -0.45 -14.99 14.26
N TYR A 149 -1.27 -14.31 13.45
CA TYR A 149 -2.24 -13.34 13.91
C TYR A 149 -3.58 -13.53 13.21
N LYS A 150 -4.66 -13.25 13.96
CA LYS A 150 -6.02 -13.09 13.44
C LYS A 150 -6.58 -11.77 13.96
N PRO A 151 -7.04 -10.88 13.08
CA PRO A 151 -7.67 -9.61 13.45
C PRO A 151 -8.84 -9.81 14.41
N ILE A 152 -8.84 -9.03 15.48
CA ILE A 152 -9.97 -8.91 16.41
C ILE A 152 -10.71 -7.63 16.03
N LEU A 153 -12.00 -7.75 15.73
CA LEU A 153 -12.86 -6.61 15.43
C LEU A 153 -13.45 -6.03 16.73
N ASP A 154 -13.61 -4.71 16.78
CA ASP A 154 -14.34 -4.03 17.85
C ASP A 154 -15.87 -4.10 17.63
N GLU A 155 -16.64 -3.44 18.51
CA GLU A 155 -18.11 -3.42 18.46
C GLU A 155 -18.66 -2.79 17.17
N ASP A 156 -17.87 -1.93 16.51
CA ASP A 156 -18.21 -1.25 15.26
C ASP A 156 -17.73 -2.05 14.02
N GLY A 157 -17.12 -3.21 14.22
CA GLY A 157 -16.55 -4.04 13.16
C GLY A 157 -15.21 -3.54 12.63
N VAL A 158 -14.58 -2.57 13.31
CA VAL A 158 -13.26 -2.05 12.95
C VAL A 158 -12.19 -2.95 13.57
N PRO A 159 -11.15 -3.35 12.82
CA PRO A 159 -10.05 -4.10 13.42
C PRO A 159 -9.37 -3.28 14.52
N THR A 160 -9.26 -3.88 15.71
CA THR A 160 -8.65 -3.25 16.90
C THR A 160 -7.23 -2.75 16.64
N TRP A 161 -6.49 -3.40 15.73
CA TRP A 161 -5.14 -3.03 15.34
C TRP A 161 -5.03 -1.67 14.66
N VAL A 162 -6.12 -1.15 14.08
CA VAL A 162 -6.19 0.21 13.50
C VAL A 162 -6.00 1.27 14.58
N LYS A 163 -6.49 1.03 15.79
CA LYS A 163 -6.37 1.95 16.94
C LYS A 163 -5.18 1.63 17.83
N GLN A 164 -4.83 0.35 17.96
CA GLN A 164 -3.78 -0.11 18.86
C GLN A 164 -2.97 -1.23 18.22
N ARG A 165 -1.69 -0.96 17.91
CA ARG A 165 -0.74 -1.97 17.40
C ARG A 165 -0.72 -3.22 18.30
N PRO A 166 -0.96 -4.42 17.74
CA PRO A 166 -0.88 -5.65 18.52
C PRO A 166 0.56 -5.96 18.89
N GLN A 167 0.75 -6.65 20.02
CA GLN A 167 2.04 -7.24 20.39
C GLN A 167 2.01 -8.71 20.01
N ILE A 168 2.99 -9.15 19.22
CA ILE A 168 3.10 -10.51 18.72
C ILE A 168 4.49 -11.02 19.07
N ASP A 169 4.57 -12.06 19.89
CA ASP A 169 5.84 -12.60 20.37
C ASP A 169 6.73 -13.04 19.21
N GLY A 170 7.96 -12.49 19.17
CA GLY A 170 8.94 -12.80 18.13
C GLY A 170 8.76 -12.02 16.82
N TYR A 171 7.90 -10.99 16.79
CA TYR A 171 7.66 -10.16 15.61
C TYR A 171 7.67 -8.67 15.94
N ILE A 172 8.14 -7.86 15.00
CA ILE A 172 7.90 -6.42 14.94
C ILE A 172 6.66 -6.20 14.10
N VAL A 173 5.73 -5.41 14.61
CA VAL A 173 4.47 -5.10 13.94
C VAL A 173 4.51 -3.67 13.39
N GLY A 174 4.20 -3.53 12.10
CA GLY A 174 4.02 -2.28 11.39
C GLY A 174 2.56 -2.01 11.09
N VAL A 175 2.11 -0.78 11.33
CA VAL A 175 0.80 -0.30 10.90
C VAL A 175 1.01 0.87 9.96
N GLY A 176 0.60 0.71 8.71
CA GLY A 176 0.69 1.74 7.68
C GLY A 176 -0.69 2.25 7.33
N SER A 177 -0.78 3.53 6.94
CA SER A 177 -2.04 4.12 6.51
C SER A 177 -1.82 5.17 5.42
N THR A 178 -2.73 5.24 4.46
CA THR A 178 -2.70 6.24 3.39
C THR A 178 -4.10 6.66 2.99
N LEU A 179 -4.23 7.85 2.41
CA LEU A 179 -5.43 8.23 1.67
C LEU A 179 -5.60 7.35 0.43
N GLY A 180 -6.85 7.14 0.02
CA GLY A 180 -7.19 6.41 -1.19
C GLY A 180 -6.67 7.09 -2.45
N TYR A 181 -5.95 6.32 -3.27
CA TYR A 181 -5.59 6.65 -4.64
C TYR A 181 -6.70 6.26 -5.61
N ARG A 182 -6.52 6.59 -6.89
CA ARG A 182 -7.47 6.22 -7.96
C ARG A 182 -7.65 4.70 -8.07
N LEU A 183 -6.63 3.92 -7.76
CA LEU A 183 -6.63 2.47 -7.91
C LEU A 183 -6.36 1.84 -6.55
N ILE A 184 -7.16 0.82 -6.20
CA ILE A 184 -7.08 0.14 -4.91
C ILE A 184 -5.70 -0.48 -4.69
N GLY A 185 -5.13 -1.10 -5.73
CA GLY A 185 -3.78 -1.68 -5.65
C GLY A 185 -2.71 -0.66 -5.30
N ASP A 186 -2.84 0.58 -5.78
CA ASP A 186 -1.89 1.66 -5.46
C ASP A 186 -2.07 2.12 -4.00
N SER A 187 -3.31 2.18 -3.50
CA SER A 187 -3.61 2.48 -2.09
C SER A 187 -3.07 1.42 -1.14
N LEU A 188 -3.25 0.13 -1.47
CA LEU A 188 -2.74 -0.98 -0.68
C LEU A 188 -1.21 -0.96 -0.63
N LEU A 189 -0.56 -0.81 -1.79
CA LEU A 189 0.89 -0.74 -1.88
C LEU A 189 1.47 0.45 -1.08
N ALA A 190 0.81 1.61 -1.15
CA ALA A 190 1.22 2.77 -0.35
C ALA A 190 1.03 2.52 1.16
N ALA A 191 -0.07 1.88 1.59
CA ALA A 191 -0.25 1.47 2.98
C ALA A 191 0.81 0.46 3.42
N ASP A 192 1.17 -0.51 2.57
CA ASP A 192 2.23 -1.49 2.83
C ASP A 192 3.58 -0.82 3.03
N HIS A 193 3.93 0.15 2.17
CA HIS A 193 5.17 0.92 2.31
C HIS A 193 5.24 1.65 3.65
N GLU A 194 4.16 2.31 4.08
CA GLU A 194 4.08 2.98 5.39
C GLU A 194 4.21 1.98 6.56
N ALA A 195 3.62 0.79 6.44
CA ALA A 195 3.74 -0.25 7.47
C ALA A 195 5.17 -0.79 7.57
N ILE A 196 5.84 -1.00 6.44
CA ILE A 196 7.26 -1.41 6.41
C ILE A 196 8.14 -0.27 6.94
N TYR A 197 7.82 0.99 6.65
CA TYR A 197 8.52 2.13 7.22
C TYR A 197 8.40 2.15 8.76
N ASP A 198 7.20 1.94 9.28
CA ASP A 198 6.95 1.84 10.72
C ASP A 198 7.80 0.71 11.36
N ILE A 199 7.90 -0.46 10.71
CA ILE A 199 8.81 -1.55 11.14
C ILE A 199 10.27 -1.08 11.13
N SER A 200 10.71 -0.42 10.07
CA SER A 200 12.09 0.05 9.92
C SER A 200 12.50 1.01 11.04
N SER A 201 11.58 1.88 11.47
CA SER A 201 11.79 2.83 12.55
C SER A 201 11.97 2.14 13.92
N GLN A 202 11.40 0.95 14.08
CA GLN A 202 11.47 0.14 15.30
C GLN A 202 12.67 -0.83 15.31
N TYR A 203 13.16 -1.25 14.14
CA TYR A 203 14.15 -2.33 14.04
C TYR A 203 15.52 -1.96 14.63
N GLY A 204 15.94 -0.69 14.57
CA GLY A 204 17.13 -0.16 15.26
C GLY A 204 18.50 -0.70 14.79
N ASN A 205 18.55 -1.85 14.10
CA ASN A 205 19.75 -2.47 13.53
C ASN A 205 20.01 -2.03 12.09
N LEU A 206 19.81 -0.74 11.82
CA LEU A 206 20.11 -0.17 10.50
C LEU A 206 21.62 0.11 10.42
N THR A 207 22.29 -0.47 9.43
CA THR A 207 23.66 -0.09 9.11
C THR A 207 23.63 1.33 8.56
N SER A 208 24.14 2.29 9.33
CA SER A 208 24.17 3.69 8.94
C SER A 208 25.51 4.07 8.31
N TYR A 209 25.45 4.85 7.24
CA TYR A 209 26.62 5.47 6.64
C TYR A 209 26.32 6.91 6.25
N LEU A 210 27.27 7.79 6.57
CA LEU A 210 27.21 9.21 6.27
C LEU A 210 28.06 9.50 5.03
N GLN A 211 27.43 10.08 4.01
CA GLN A 211 28.11 10.60 2.83
C GLN A 211 27.96 12.12 2.82
N ASN A 212 29.08 12.83 2.97
CA ASN A 212 29.13 14.28 2.83
C ASN A 212 29.24 14.64 1.33
N TYR A 213 28.52 15.65 0.88
CA TYR A 213 28.70 16.25 -0.44
C TYR A 213 28.85 17.77 -0.33
N PHE A 214 29.67 18.32 -1.22
CA PHE A 214 29.94 19.75 -1.31
C PHE A 214 29.52 20.25 -2.69
N VAL A 215 28.63 21.25 -2.72
CA VAL A 215 28.31 21.97 -3.95
C VAL A 215 28.94 23.35 -3.86
N LEU A 216 29.96 23.57 -4.69
CA LEU A 216 30.53 24.90 -4.91
C LEU A 216 29.73 25.58 -6.02
N LYS A 217 28.91 26.56 -5.66
CA LYS A 217 28.30 27.47 -6.65
C LYS A 217 29.12 28.75 -6.69
N GLN A 218 29.83 28.94 -7.79
CA GLN A 218 30.53 30.18 -8.08
C GLN A 218 29.55 31.11 -8.80
N THR A 219 29.19 32.22 -8.17
CA THR A 219 28.58 33.37 -8.86
C THR A 219 29.57 34.53 -8.83
N ASP A 220 29.50 35.41 -9.83
CA ASP A 220 30.52 36.44 -10.16
C ASP A 220 30.92 37.38 -9.01
N PHE A 221 30.23 37.35 -7.85
CA PHE A 221 30.49 38.26 -6.73
C PHE A 221 30.51 37.63 -5.32
N SER A 222 30.37 36.30 -5.16
CA SER A 222 30.60 35.63 -3.87
C SER A 222 30.62 34.10 -3.99
N ALA A 223 31.49 33.44 -3.22
CA ALA A 223 31.47 31.99 -3.08
C ALA A 223 30.53 31.62 -1.92
N TYR A 224 29.42 30.94 -2.22
CA TYR A 224 28.60 30.28 -1.21
C TYR A 224 28.86 28.76 -1.29
N SER A 225 29.29 28.17 -0.18
CA SER A 225 29.41 26.72 -0.03
C SER A 225 28.09 26.14 0.48
N GLN A 226 27.49 25.22 -0.27
CA GLN A 226 26.42 24.36 0.23
C GLN A 226 27.06 23.02 0.65
N GLU A 227 26.98 22.70 1.94
CA GLU A 227 27.36 21.39 2.46
C GLU A 227 26.07 20.60 2.69
N GLY A 228 26.03 19.36 2.21
CA GLY A 228 24.96 18.44 2.54
C GLY A 228 25.49 17.12 3.07
N LYS A 229 24.67 16.46 3.88
CA LYS A 229 24.91 15.13 4.43
C LYS A 229 23.79 14.21 3.97
N ILE A 230 24.17 13.11 3.34
CA ILE A 230 23.27 12.01 3.06
C ILE A 230 23.51 10.96 4.13
N HIS A 231 22.51 10.71 4.95
CA HIS A 231 22.50 9.62 5.92
C HIS A 231 21.73 8.46 5.31
N LYS A 232 22.41 7.34 5.08
CA LYS A 232 21.79 6.16 4.51
C LYS A 232 21.79 5.03 5.53
N GLU A 233 20.66 4.37 5.63
CA GLU A 233 20.35 3.27 6.53
C GLU A 233 19.98 2.06 5.69
N LEU A 234 20.62 0.92 5.97
CA LEU A 234 20.35 -0.34 5.28
C LEU A 234 20.11 -1.46 6.28
N ALA A 235 19.02 -2.19 6.10
CA ALA A 235 18.76 -3.45 6.78
C ALA A 235 18.38 -4.52 5.77
N VAL A 236 18.80 -5.74 6.05
CA VAL A 236 18.31 -6.94 5.38
C VAL A 236 17.42 -7.63 6.39
N VAL A 237 16.19 -7.92 5.99
CA VAL A 237 15.16 -8.47 6.86
C VAL A 237 14.46 -9.63 6.16
N GLU A 238 13.99 -10.58 6.96
CA GLU A 238 13.32 -11.80 6.51
C GLU A 238 11.98 -11.94 7.25
N GLY A 239 11.05 -12.69 6.65
CA GLY A 239 9.74 -12.97 7.24
C GLY A 239 8.83 -11.75 7.29
N ILE A 240 8.86 -10.91 6.26
CA ILE A 240 7.91 -9.79 6.12
C ILE A 240 6.62 -10.29 5.51
N GLN A 241 5.53 -10.20 6.27
CA GLN A 241 4.23 -10.70 5.83
C GLN A 241 3.17 -9.64 6.04
N ASN A 242 2.39 -9.35 4.98
CA ASN A 242 1.11 -8.70 5.15
C ASN A 242 0.12 -9.70 5.76
N ILE A 243 -0.50 -9.29 6.87
CA ILE A 243 -1.42 -10.15 7.62
C ILE A 243 -2.86 -9.63 7.66
N ASP A 244 -3.10 -8.34 7.39
CA ASP A 244 -4.44 -7.79 7.26
C ASP A 244 -4.46 -6.45 6.53
N TYR A 245 -5.62 -6.13 5.96
CA TYR A 245 -5.93 -4.82 5.38
C TYR A 245 -7.25 -4.30 5.93
N TRP A 246 -7.37 -2.97 6.02
CA TRP A 246 -8.62 -2.32 6.39
C TRP A 246 -8.86 -1.06 5.56
N TYR A 247 -10.12 -0.75 5.31
CA TYR A 247 -10.52 0.50 4.67
C TYR A 247 -11.56 1.21 5.51
N ASP A 248 -11.21 2.44 5.87
CA ASP A 248 -12.11 3.38 6.48
C ASP A 248 -12.75 4.24 5.38
N LYS A 249 -13.99 3.87 5.04
CA LYS A 249 -14.85 4.52 4.05
C LYS A 249 -15.22 5.95 4.41
N GLU A 250 -15.30 6.29 5.71
CA GLU A 250 -15.65 7.65 6.13
C GLU A 250 -14.53 8.63 5.82
N ASN A 251 -13.28 8.20 6.04
CA ASN A 251 -12.09 9.04 5.84
C ASN A 251 -11.37 8.77 4.51
N ASN A 252 -11.85 7.80 3.71
CA ASN A 252 -11.16 7.30 2.52
C ASN A 252 -9.70 6.91 2.83
N MET A 253 -9.51 6.15 3.91
CA MET A 253 -8.20 5.75 4.41
C MET A 253 -8.01 4.24 4.29
N PHE A 254 -6.90 3.84 3.67
CA PHE A 254 -6.46 2.46 3.60
C PHE A 254 -5.42 2.19 4.67
N TYR A 255 -5.51 1.02 5.28
CA TYR A 255 -4.61 0.57 6.32
C TYR A 255 -4.04 -0.80 5.98
N SER A 256 -2.78 -0.99 6.34
CA SER A 256 -2.06 -2.27 6.21
C SER A 256 -1.44 -2.65 7.55
N LEU A 257 -1.57 -3.93 7.89
CA LEU A 257 -0.90 -4.56 9.03
C LEU A 257 0.15 -5.54 8.52
N ILE A 258 1.42 -5.22 8.79
CA ILE A 258 2.56 -6.04 8.37
C ILE A 258 3.31 -6.51 9.62
N ILE A 259 3.81 -7.73 9.57
CA ILE A 259 4.74 -8.26 10.56
C ILE A 259 6.09 -8.54 9.93
N MET A 260 7.14 -8.44 10.74
CA MET A 260 8.49 -8.87 10.40
C MET A 260 9.01 -9.71 11.55
N LYS A 261 9.64 -10.85 11.25
CA LYS A 261 10.27 -11.68 12.28
C LYS A 261 11.36 -10.89 13.02
N ASP A 262 11.28 -10.85 14.34
CA ASP A 262 12.29 -10.19 15.18
C ASP A 262 13.40 -11.17 15.55
N ASP A 263 14.46 -11.18 14.77
CA ASP A 263 15.68 -11.96 14.98
C ASP A 263 16.47 -11.55 16.24
N ARG A 264 16.10 -10.45 16.91
CA ARG A 264 16.66 -10.06 18.23
C ARG A 264 16.05 -10.88 19.37
N SER A 265 14.84 -11.40 19.20
CA SER A 265 14.11 -12.17 20.23
C SER A 265 14.69 -13.58 20.49
N SER A 266 15.63 -14.01 19.64
CA SER A 266 16.24 -15.35 19.68
C SER A 266 17.58 -15.43 20.42
N LYS A 267 17.95 -14.39 21.18
CA LYS A 267 19.22 -14.31 21.93
C LYS A 267 19.03 -14.22 23.44
#